data_AF-A0AAW0QQQ6-F1
#
_entry.id   AF-A0AAW0QQQ6-F1
#
_cell.length_a   1.000
_cell.length_b   1.000
_cell.length_c   1.000
_cell.angle_alpha   90.00
_cell.angle_beta   90.00
_cell.angle_gamma   90.00
#
_symmetry.space_group_name_H-M   'P 1'
#
loop_
_entity.id
_entity.type
_entity.pdbx_description
1 polymer ?
#
loop_
_entity_poly.entity_id
_entity_poly.type
_entity_poly.pdbx_seq_one_letter_code
_entity_poly.pdbx_strand_id
1 'polypeptide(L)' 'MGSIYVVDASGIPQAWIVSGTDAINSTNCCFDGPGNKSLYITDSMEGNVQKVERHCVGAKSERS' A
#
# COMPACT_ATOMS: atom_id res chain seq x y z
N MET A 1 -1.43 15.53 -0.77
CA MET A 1 -2.01 14.20 -1.08
C MET A 1 -1.44 13.17 -0.13
N GLY A 2 -2.25 12.24 0.36
CA GLY A 2 -1.77 11.10 1.13
C GLY A 2 -0.75 10.30 0.33
N SER A 3 0.25 9.73 0.99
CA SER A 3 1.35 9.01 0.33
C SER A 3 1.75 7.77 1.09
N ILE A 4 2.15 6.73 0.35
CA ILE A 4 2.73 5.50 0.89
C ILE A 4 4.13 5.33 0.33
N TYR A 5 5.09 5.13 1.23
CA TYR A 5 6.45 4.76 0.88
C TYR A 5 6.63 3.27 1.09
N VAL A 6 7.06 2.58 0.05
CA VAL A 6 7.47 1.17 0.14
C VAL A 6 8.98 1.15 0.27
N VAL A 7 9.46 0.55 1.34
CA VAL A 7 10.87 0.37 1.64
C VAL A 7 11.21 -1.12 1.65
N ASP A 8 12.48 -1.46 1.42
CA ASP A 8 12.96 -2.81 1.65
C ASP A 8 13.22 -3.08 3.15
N ALA A 9 13.70 -4.29 3.46
CA ALA A 9 13.99 -4.71 4.83
C ALA A 9 15.10 -3.88 5.51
N SER A 10 15.94 -3.19 4.73
CA SER A 10 16.97 -2.28 5.22
C SER A 10 16.45 -0.84 5.37
N GLY A 11 15.18 -0.59 5.05
CA GLY A 11 14.56 0.73 5.09
C GLY A 11 14.84 1.59 3.86
N ILE A 12 15.42 1.04 2.80
CA ILE A 12 15.72 1.82 1.58
C ILE A 12 14.44 1.98 0.74
N PRO A 13 14.06 3.19 0.34
CA PRO A 13 12.88 3.43 -0.50
C PRO A 13 12.98 2.72 -1.85
N GLN A 14 11.96 1.92 -2.17
CA GLN A 14 11.82 1.18 -3.43
C GLN A 14 10.75 1.81 -4.33
N ALA A 15 9.71 2.40 -3.74
CA ALA A 15 8.66 3.08 -4.48
C ALA A 15 7.92 4.10 -3.61
N TRP A 16 7.35 5.10 -4.28
CA TRP A 16 6.46 6.09 -3.70
C TRP A 16 5.11 6.03 -4.42
N ILE A 17 4.04 5.78 -3.67
CA ILE A 17 2.66 5.83 -4.18
C ILE A 17 2.04 7.11 -3.67
N VAL A 18 1.55 7.93 -4.60
CA VAL A 18 0.71 9.08 -4.29
C VAL A 18 -0.73 8.64 -4.40
N SER A 19 -1.55 8.97 -3.40
CA SER A 19 -2.99 8.72 -3.45
C SER A 19 -3.61 9.42 -4.65
N GLY A 20 -4.54 8.74 -5.33
CA GLY A 20 -5.29 9.31 -6.47
C GLY A 20 -6.44 10.23 -6.06
N THR A 21 -6.66 10.40 -4.75
CA THR A 21 -7.71 11.25 -4.17
C THR A 21 -7.09 12.46 -3.47
N ASP A 22 -7.87 13.52 -3.32
CA ASP A 22 -7.46 14.68 -2.52
C ASP A 22 -7.38 14.38 -1.02
N ALA A 23 -7.92 13.23 -0.59
CA ALA A 23 -7.80 12.73 0.77
C ALA A 23 -6.32 12.67 1.19
N ILE A 24 -6.00 13.46 2.21
CA ILE A 24 -4.65 13.59 2.77
C ILE A 24 -4.36 12.48 3.79
N ASN A 25 -5.43 11.82 4.28
CA ASN A 25 -5.40 10.93 5.44
C ASN A 25 -5.52 9.47 5.02
N SER A 26 -4.53 8.96 4.30
CA SER A 26 -4.36 7.50 4.19
C SER A 26 -4.08 6.94 5.59
N THR A 27 -4.86 5.96 6.02
CA THR A 27 -4.82 5.44 7.39
C THR A 27 -4.32 4.01 7.50
N ASN A 28 -4.46 3.22 6.44
CA ASN A 28 -3.99 1.83 6.41
C ASN A 28 -3.60 1.42 4.99
N CYS A 29 -2.75 0.40 4.90
CA CYS A 29 -2.51 -0.32 3.67
C CYS A 29 -2.24 -1.81 3.94
N CYS A 30 -2.70 -2.66 3.03
CA CYS A 30 -2.42 -4.09 3.07
C CYS A 30 -2.14 -4.64 1.67
N PHE A 31 -1.37 -5.72 1.62
CA PHE A 31 -1.20 -6.50 0.40
C PHE A 31 -2.27 -7.60 0.33
N ASP A 32 -2.82 -7.82 -0.87
CA ASP A 32 -3.71 -8.95 -1.18
C ASP A 32 -3.70 -9.19 -2.72
N GLY A 33 -4.70 -9.91 -3.24
CA GLY A 33 -4.87 -10.21 -4.65
C GLY A 33 -4.00 -11.38 -5.13
N PRO A 34 -4.07 -11.73 -6.43
CA PRO A 34 -3.30 -12.84 -6.99
C PRO A 34 -1.80 -12.71 -6.71
N GLY A 35 -1.26 -13.66 -5.96
CA GLY A 35 0.16 -13.67 -5.59
C GLY A 35 0.56 -12.61 -4.56
N ASN A 36 -0.39 -11.99 -3.85
CA ASN A 36 -0.14 -10.93 -2.86
C ASN A 36 0.56 -9.71 -3.48
N LYS A 37 0.15 -9.35 -4.70
CA LYS A 37 0.77 -8.32 -5.55
C LYS A 37 -0.08 -7.06 -5.73
N SER A 38 -1.25 -6.99 -5.10
CA SER A 38 -2.05 -5.77 -5.09
C SER A 38 -1.91 -5.09 -3.74
N LEU A 39 -1.67 -3.78 -3.73
CA LEU A 39 -1.72 -2.96 -2.52
C LEU A 39 -3.07 -2.26 -2.44
N TYR A 40 -3.77 -2.43 -1.33
CA TYR A 40 -4.99 -1.72 -0.99
C TYR A 40 -4.67 -0.62 0.02
N ILE A 41 -5.29 0.55 -0.16
CA ILE A 41 -5.05 1.75 0.64
C ILE A 41 -6.42 2.29 1.06
N THR A 42 -6.60 2.55 2.35
CA THR A 42 -7.83 3.15 2.88
C THR A 42 -7.59 4.56 3.37
N ASP A 43 -8.54 5.46 3.16
CA ASP A 43 -8.61 6.74 3.86
C ASP A 43 -9.77 6.74 4.86
N SER A 44 -9.63 7.50 5.95
CA SER A 44 -10.67 7.55 7.00
C SER A 44 -11.63 8.73 6.89
N MET A 45 -11.38 9.68 5.98
CA MET A 45 -12.16 10.92 5.90
C MET A 45 -13.36 10.76 4.98
N GLU A 46 -13.14 10.11 3.85
CA GLU A 46 -14.13 9.86 2.81
C GLU A 46 -14.48 8.37 2.73
N GLY A 47 -13.64 7.51 3.32
CA GLY A 47 -13.87 6.07 3.35
C GLY A 47 -13.53 5.39 2.03
N ASN A 48 -12.66 5.98 1.20
CA ASN A 48 -12.30 5.36 -0.07
C ASN A 48 -11.35 4.18 0.14
N VAL A 49 -11.44 3.22 -0.77
CA VAL A 49 -10.47 2.13 -0.93
C VAL A 49 -9.83 2.26 -2.30
N GLN A 50 -8.53 2.52 -2.32
CA GLN A 50 -7.72 2.62 -3.53
C GLN A 50 -6.92 1.33 -3.72
N LYS A 51 -6.75 0.91 -4.98
CA LYS A 51 -6.00 -0.30 -5.35
C LYS A 51 -4.89 0.06 -6.31
N VAL A 52 -3.68 -0.44 -6.04
CA VAL A 52 -2.51 -0.32 -6.93
C VAL A 52 -1.94 -1.70 -7.20
N GLU A 53 -1.79 -2.05 -8.47
CA GLU A 53 -1.06 -3.26 -8.85
C GLU A 53 0.44 -3.05 -8.66
N ARG A 54 1.11 -4.04 -8.04
CA ARG A 54 2.54 -4.04 -7.79
C ARG A 54 3.21 -5.20 -8.50
N HIS A 55 4.45 -4.98 -8.92
CA HIS A 55 5.27 -6.05 -9.48
C HIS A 55 5.90 -6.93 -8.38
N CYS A 56 6.00 -6.41 -7.15
CA CYS A 56 6.56 -7.10 -5.99
C CYS A 56 5.47 -7.73 -5.09
N VAL A 57 5.84 -8.81 -4.41
CA VAL A 57 4.98 -9.57 -3.49
C VAL A 57 5.09 -8.96 -2.10
N GLY A 58 3.96 -8.69 -1.44
CA GLY A 58 3.96 -8.26 -0.04
C GLY A 58 4.57 -9.31 0.89
N ALA A 59 5.29 -8.86 1.93
CA ALA A 59 5.88 -9.75 2.91
C ALA A 59 4.82 -10.69 3.49
N LYS A 60 4.94 -12.00 3.23
CA LYS A 60 4.10 -12.99 3.88
C LYS A 60 4.70 -13.26 5.25
N SER A 61 3.92 -13.10 6.31
CA SER A 61 4.30 -13.65 7.61
C SER A 61 4.44 -15.16 7.43
N GLU A 62 5.65 -15.70 7.54
CA GLU A 62 5.85 -17.13 7.77
C GLU A 62 5.31 -17.46 9.16
N ARG A 63 4.02 -17.77 9.24
CA ARG A 63 3.52 -18.62 10.31
C ARG A 63 3.01 -19.89 9.65
N SER A 64 3.82 -20.94 9.83
CA SER A 64 3.40 -22.34 9.72
C SER A 64 2.26 -22.64 10.69
#